data_AF-A0A844GBM9-F1
#
_entry.id   AF-A0A844GBM9-F1
#
_cell.length_a   1.000
_cell.length_b   1.000
_cell.length_c   1.000
_cell.angle_alpha   90.00
_cell.angle_beta   90.00
_cell.angle_gamma   90.00
#
_symmetry.space_group_name_H-M   'P 1'
#
loop_
_entity.id
_entity.type
_entity.pdbx_description
1 polymer ?
#
loop_
_entity_poly.entity_id
_entity_poly.type
_entity_poly.pdbx_seq_one_letter_code
_entity_poly.pdbx_strand_id
1 'polypeptide(L)'
;MKKLKSQIWMRPYGWGVEPPYFAVFRNIFEVAEPVVLRFSYSADERSTLFCDGEAIADGPPRGTPERWFTATVELPLAPGKHVLTARLFAFGYALTAYGQMSVNPGLFVQDESGVLSHDWEYQLCMGCSFANSKTDWGSYAHILTDEAFNWKAVEGEGGEWQKPEYVNDQRPLESTPLPPMRCEEIHNYRQCGPFFCFDDYVCVYGDYIFSGTGEVRLRWAEPGYDAPTP
;
A
#
# COMPACT_ATOMS: atom_id res chain seq x y z
N MET A 1 26.70 6.88 -21.42
CA MET A 1 25.27 6.94 -21.01
C MET A 1 24.71 5.53 -20.97
N LYS A 2 24.30 5.02 -19.80
CA LYS A 2 23.48 3.80 -19.74
C LYS A 2 22.12 4.14 -20.36
N LYS A 3 21.71 3.41 -21.40
CA LYS A 3 20.36 3.52 -21.96
C LYS A 3 19.41 3.02 -20.86
N LEU A 4 18.57 3.89 -20.30
CA LEU A 4 17.53 3.44 -19.37
C LEU A 4 16.60 2.49 -20.13
N LYS A 5 16.36 1.29 -19.59
CA LYS A 5 15.32 0.40 -20.11
C LYS A 5 13.99 1.05 -19.76
N SER A 6 13.14 1.26 -20.76
CA SER A 6 11.75 1.66 -20.56
C SER A 6 11.04 0.57 -19.74
N GLN A 7 10.43 0.97 -18.63
CA GLN A 7 9.67 0.07 -17.76
C GLN A 7 8.19 0.31 -17.99
N ILE A 8 7.41 -0.76 -18.04
CA ILE A 8 5.96 -0.67 -18.26
C ILE A 8 5.29 -0.55 -16.88
N TRP A 9 4.62 0.58 -16.66
CA TRP A 9 3.84 0.86 -15.46
C TRP A 9 2.35 0.79 -15.78
N MET A 10 1.57 0.37 -14.80
CA MET A 10 0.11 0.39 -14.83
C MET A 10 -0.42 1.64 -14.16
N ARG A 11 -1.40 2.30 -14.79
CA ARG A 11 -2.12 3.44 -14.24
C ARG A 11 -3.63 3.29 -14.40
N PRO A 12 -4.43 3.88 -13.51
CA PRO A 12 -5.86 4.04 -13.76
C PRO A 12 -6.07 4.85 -15.05
N TYR A 13 -7.01 4.44 -15.91
CA TYR A 13 -7.42 5.17 -17.11
C TYR A 13 -8.51 6.22 -16.82
N GLY A 14 -8.47 7.33 -17.56
CA GLY A 14 -9.51 8.37 -17.64
C GLY A 14 -8.92 9.78 -17.77
N TRP A 15 -9.47 10.61 -18.66
CA TRP A 15 -9.12 12.04 -18.70
C TRP A 15 -9.44 12.68 -17.34
N GLY A 16 -8.41 13.10 -16.60
CA GLY A 16 -8.54 13.90 -15.37
C GLY A 16 -8.48 13.15 -14.04
N VAL A 17 -8.05 11.88 -14.01
CA VAL A 17 -7.76 11.18 -12.74
C VAL A 17 -6.42 11.66 -12.20
N GLU A 18 -6.47 12.77 -11.47
CA GLU A 18 -5.32 13.34 -10.78
C GLU A 18 -5.34 12.95 -9.29
N PRO A 19 -4.18 12.80 -8.65
CA PRO A 19 -4.11 12.67 -7.20
C PRO A 19 -4.85 13.83 -6.47
N PRO A 20 -5.45 13.57 -5.29
CA PRO A 20 -5.35 12.31 -4.55
C PRO A 20 -6.39 11.26 -4.97
N TYR A 21 -5.98 10.00 -5.07
CA TYR A 21 -6.89 8.86 -5.30
C TYR A 21 -6.41 7.58 -4.62
N PHE A 22 -7.39 6.68 -4.43
CA PHE A 22 -7.21 5.30 -4.02
C PHE A 22 -7.56 4.42 -5.21
N ALA A 23 -6.64 3.56 -5.65
CA ALA A 23 -6.92 2.53 -6.64
C ALA A 23 -6.59 1.14 -6.07
N VAL A 24 -7.28 0.10 -6.55
CA VAL A 24 -6.83 -1.27 -6.40
C VAL A 24 -6.60 -1.85 -7.79
N PHE A 25 -5.45 -2.45 -8.01
CA PHE A 25 -5.20 -3.31 -9.15
C PHE A 25 -5.40 -4.76 -8.73
N ARG A 26 -5.92 -5.60 -9.62
CA ARG A 26 -6.02 -7.04 -9.40
C ARG A 26 -5.43 -7.83 -10.56
N ASN A 27 -4.88 -8.98 -10.22
CA ASN A 27 -4.47 -10.02 -11.13
C ASN A 27 -5.09 -11.33 -10.65
N ILE A 28 -5.85 -11.96 -11.54
CA ILE A 28 -6.45 -13.27 -11.27
C ILE A 28 -5.70 -14.28 -12.14
N PHE A 29 -5.14 -15.29 -11.51
CA PHE A 29 -4.33 -16.32 -12.17
C PHE A 29 -4.56 -17.69 -11.53
N GLU A 30 -4.14 -18.74 -12.21
CA GLU A 30 -4.30 -20.12 -11.77
C GLU A 30 -2.98 -20.86 -11.93
N VAL A 31 -2.63 -21.66 -10.93
CA VAL A 31 -1.40 -22.47 -10.92
C VAL A 31 -1.78 -23.94 -10.78
N ALA A 32 -1.25 -24.79 -11.65
CA ALA A 32 -1.63 -26.21 -11.70
C ALA A 32 -0.90 -27.07 -10.66
N GLU A 33 0.26 -26.62 -10.20
CA GLU A 33 1.14 -27.30 -9.25
C GLU A 33 1.68 -26.28 -8.23
N PRO A 34 2.18 -26.72 -7.06
CA PRO A 34 2.77 -25.80 -6.09
C PRO A 34 3.91 -25.00 -6.72
N VAL A 35 3.90 -23.68 -6.54
CA VAL A 35 4.89 -22.76 -7.13
C VAL A 35 5.30 -21.71 -6.11
N VAL A 36 6.45 -21.07 -6.32
CA VAL A 36 6.80 -19.83 -5.61
C VAL A 36 6.47 -18.67 -6.55
N LEU A 37 5.42 -17.92 -6.23
CA LEU A 37 5.16 -16.63 -6.88
C LEU A 37 6.33 -15.70 -6.54
N ARG A 38 6.95 -15.15 -7.57
CA ARG A 38 8.06 -14.22 -7.42
C ARG A 38 7.91 -13.05 -8.38
N PHE A 39 7.92 -11.85 -7.83
CA PHE A 39 7.86 -10.63 -8.63
C PHE A 39 8.57 -9.48 -7.92
N SER A 40 9.07 -8.55 -8.72
CA SER A 40 9.54 -7.26 -8.24
C SER A 40 8.46 -6.21 -8.48
N TYR A 41 8.24 -5.31 -7.52
CA TYR A 41 7.24 -4.26 -7.66
C TYR A 41 7.77 -2.91 -7.20
N SER A 42 7.13 -1.86 -7.70
CA SER A 42 7.30 -0.49 -7.24
C SER A 42 5.97 0.26 -7.38
N ALA A 43 5.87 1.42 -6.77
CA ALA A 43 4.70 2.25 -6.84
C ALA A 43 5.10 3.73 -6.77
N ASP A 44 4.19 4.55 -7.26
CA ASP A 44 4.13 5.97 -7.02
C ASP A 44 2.68 6.26 -6.60
N GLU A 45 2.37 6.42 -5.32
CA GLU A 45 3.30 6.72 -4.23
C GLU A 45 3.54 5.54 -3.29
N ARG A 46 2.47 4.89 -2.83
CA ARG A 46 2.55 3.77 -1.88
C ARG A 46 1.62 2.66 -2.31
N SER A 47 2.11 1.43 -2.26
CA SER A 47 1.31 0.26 -2.53
C SER A 47 1.49 -0.84 -1.50
N THR A 48 0.36 -1.41 -1.10
CA THR A 48 0.30 -2.61 -0.27
C THR A 48 -0.28 -3.73 -1.12
N LEU A 49 0.39 -4.87 -1.10
CA LEU A 49 0.09 -6.04 -1.91
C LEU A 49 -0.59 -7.08 -1.05
N PHE A 50 -1.61 -7.73 -1.61
CA PHE A 50 -2.34 -8.81 -0.96
C PHE A 50 -2.44 -10.01 -1.87
N CYS A 51 -2.34 -11.23 -1.33
CA CYS A 51 -2.68 -12.45 -2.05
C CYS A 51 -3.82 -13.14 -1.33
N ASP A 52 -4.91 -13.41 -2.05
CA ASP A 52 -6.12 -14.03 -1.52
C ASP A 52 -6.66 -13.31 -0.26
N GLY A 53 -6.51 -11.99 -0.22
CA GLY A 53 -6.94 -11.12 0.88
C GLY A 53 -5.90 -10.91 1.99
N GLU A 54 -4.82 -11.70 2.04
CA GLU A 54 -3.76 -11.56 3.05
C GLU A 54 -2.69 -10.57 2.60
N ALA A 55 -2.29 -9.63 3.46
CA ALA A 55 -1.24 -8.67 3.15
C ALA A 55 0.13 -9.36 3.10
N ILE A 56 0.84 -9.21 1.97
CA ILE A 56 2.13 -9.89 1.73
C ILE A 56 3.31 -8.94 1.59
N ALA A 57 3.06 -7.67 1.26
CA ALA A 57 4.11 -6.66 1.17
C ALA A 57 3.55 -5.24 1.29
N ASP A 58 4.37 -4.32 1.79
CA ASP A 58 4.05 -2.89 1.81
C ASP A 58 5.26 -2.09 1.32
N GLY A 59 5.06 -1.24 0.31
CA GLY A 59 6.17 -0.72 -0.47
C GLY A 59 5.79 0.37 -1.47
N PRO A 60 6.72 0.72 -2.35
CA PRO A 60 8.15 0.40 -2.28
C PRO A 60 8.86 1.25 -1.20
N PRO A 61 10.11 0.94 -0.86
CA PRO A 61 10.96 1.85 -0.10
C PRO A 61 11.01 3.26 -0.72
N ARG A 62 11.08 4.27 0.14
CA ARG A 62 11.17 5.67 -0.27
C ARG A 62 12.45 5.90 -1.09
N GLY A 63 12.35 6.70 -2.13
CA GLY A 63 13.45 7.04 -3.02
C GLY A 63 13.32 8.45 -3.59
N THR A 64 14.16 8.78 -4.57
CA THR A 64 14.11 10.04 -5.32
C THR A 64 13.86 9.75 -6.79
N PRO A 65 13.46 10.72 -7.63
CA PRO A 65 13.26 10.50 -9.07
C PRO A 65 14.50 9.93 -9.77
N GLU A 66 15.70 10.22 -9.26
CA GLU A 66 16.98 9.72 -9.77
C GLU A 66 17.33 8.32 -9.25
N ARG A 67 16.65 7.85 -8.21
CA ARG A 67 16.88 6.56 -7.55
C ARG A 67 15.57 6.04 -6.97
N TRP A 68 14.77 5.41 -7.83
CA TRP A 68 13.48 4.81 -7.46
C TRP A 68 13.67 3.33 -7.15
N PHE A 69 13.10 2.86 -6.04
CA PHE A 69 13.34 1.49 -5.59
C PHE A 69 12.25 0.52 -5.99
N THR A 70 12.65 -0.72 -6.26
CA THR A 70 11.76 -1.89 -6.25
C THR A 70 11.94 -2.68 -4.95
N ALA A 71 10.88 -3.36 -4.55
CA ALA A 71 10.92 -4.45 -3.58
C ALA A 71 10.56 -5.77 -4.27
N THR A 72 10.99 -6.88 -3.69
CA THR A 72 10.73 -8.23 -4.24
C THR A 72 9.86 -9.00 -3.26
N VAL A 73 8.90 -9.73 -3.81
CA VAL A 73 8.02 -10.63 -3.07
C VAL A 73 8.32 -12.06 -3.51
N GLU A 74 8.40 -12.96 -2.54
CA GLU A 74 8.42 -14.41 -2.74
C GLU A 74 7.35 -15.04 -1.86
N LEU A 75 6.42 -15.77 -2.46
CA LEU A 75 5.28 -16.36 -1.77
C LEU A 75 5.02 -17.78 -2.29
N PRO A 76 5.12 -18.82 -1.44
CA PRO A 76 4.68 -20.16 -1.80
C PRO A 76 3.17 -20.20 -2.04
N LEU A 77 2.74 -20.77 -3.17
CA LEU A 77 1.34 -20.95 -3.53
C LEU A 77 1.01 -22.44 -3.69
N ALA A 78 -0.16 -22.82 -3.21
CA ALA A 78 -0.75 -24.12 -3.50
C ALA A 78 -1.34 -24.15 -4.93
N PRO A 79 -1.66 -25.32 -5.50
CA PRO A 79 -2.42 -25.41 -6.73
C PRO A 79 -3.81 -24.76 -6.58
N GLY A 80 -4.24 -24.04 -7.59
CA GLY A 80 -5.57 -23.43 -7.63
C GLY A 80 -5.56 -22.01 -8.19
N LYS A 81 -6.74 -21.38 -8.06
CA LYS A 81 -6.97 -20.00 -8.46
C LYS A 81 -6.57 -19.06 -7.33
N HIS A 82 -5.80 -18.02 -7.68
CA HIS A 82 -5.34 -17.00 -6.77
C HIS A 82 -5.70 -15.61 -7.26
N VAL A 83 -5.81 -14.67 -6.31
CA VAL A 83 -6.04 -13.26 -6.57
C VAL A 83 -4.94 -12.44 -5.91
N LEU A 84 -4.08 -11.84 -6.73
CA LEU A 84 -3.12 -10.83 -6.28
C LEU A 84 -3.77 -9.46 -6.43
N THR A 85 -3.84 -8.68 -5.37
CA THR A 85 -4.23 -7.27 -5.44
C THR A 85 -3.11 -6.35 -5.00
N ALA A 86 -3.12 -5.15 -5.56
CA ALA A 86 -2.24 -4.06 -5.18
C ALA A 86 -3.09 -2.83 -4.90
N ARG A 87 -3.24 -2.50 -3.62
CA ARG A 87 -3.77 -1.20 -3.21
C ARG A 87 -2.74 -0.14 -3.57
N LEU A 88 -3.13 0.92 -4.26
CA LEU A 88 -2.30 2.07 -4.59
C LEU A 88 -2.91 3.33 -3.97
N PHE A 89 -2.11 4.02 -3.16
CA PHE A 89 -2.34 5.40 -2.79
C PHE A 89 -1.50 6.32 -3.66
N ALA A 90 -2.17 7.28 -4.28
CA ALA A 90 -1.55 8.42 -4.93
C ALA A 90 -2.11 9.67 -4.26
N PHE A 91 -1.34 10.35 -3.41
CA PHE A 91 -1.78 11.53 -2.69
C PHE A 91 -1.45 12.82 -3.45
N GLY A 92 -0.39 12.80 -4.26
CA GLY A 92 0.05 13.96 -5.01
C GLY A 92 0.87 14.92 -4.18
N TYR A 93 1.47 15.91 -4.84
CA TYR A 93 2.38 16.87 -4.21
C TYR A 93 1.79 17.59 -2.98
N ALA A 94 0.48 17.84 -2.96
CA ALA A 94 -0.17 18.60 -1.90
C ALA A 94 -0.42 17.79 -0.61
N LEU A 95 -0.49 16.46 -0.70
CA LEU A 95 -0.94 15.59 0.41
C LEU A 95 0.00 14.41 0.69
N THR A 96 1.04 14.25 -0.10
CA THR A 96 2.06 13.22 0.16
C THR A 96 2.88 13.55 1.40
N ALA A 97 3.40 12.50 2.05
CA ALA A 97 4.31 12.65 3.17
C ALA A 97 5.61 13.32 2.71
N TYR A 98 6.23 14.16 3.55
CA TYR A 98 7.47 14.90 3.18
C TYR A 98 8.60 14.01 2.64
N GLY A 99 8.71 12.77 3.12
CA GLY A 99 9.73 11.81 2.69
C GLY A 99 9.35 11.00 1.45
N GLN A 100 8.17 11.25 0.87
CA GLN A 100 7.64 10.54 -0.28
C GLN A 100 7.55 11.49 -1.48
N MET A 101 7.99 11.01 -2.63
CA MET A 101 7.90 11.75 -3.88
C MET A 101 6.61 11.34 -4.61
N SER A 102 5.94 12.31 -5.22
CA SER A 102 4.87 12.11 -6.21
C SER A 102 5.38 12.58 -7.57
N VAL A 103 5.67 11.67 -8.49
CA VAL A 103 6.22 12.05 -9.81
C VAL A 103 5.22 11.73 -10.90
N ASN A 104 4.93 10.45 -11.09
CA ASN A 104 3.92 9.96 -12.02
C ASN A 104 3.26 8.72 -11.40
N PRO A 105 2.15 8.91 -10.67
CA PRO A 105 1.51 7.84 -9.93
C PRO A 105 1.18 6.59 -10.75
N GLY A 106 1.32 5.42 -10.14
CA GLY A 106 1.09 4.14 -10.79
C GLY A 106 1.74 2.97 -10.06
N LEU A 107 1.53 1.79 -10.63
CA LEU A 107 2.05 0.52 -10.13
C LEU A 107 2.99 -0.11 -11.16
N PHE A 108 4.16 -0.55 -10.71
CA PHE A 108 5.07 -1.38 -11.49
C PHE A 108 5.06 -2.78 -10.91
N VAL A 109 4.91 -3.79 -11.77
CA VAL A 109 5.09 -5.20 -11.42
C VAL A 109 5.87 -5.87 -12.53
N GLN A 110 6.94 -6.55 -12.16
CA GLN A 110 7.72 -7.42 -13.01
C GLN A 110 7.61 -8.84 -12.49
N ASP A 111 6.83 -9.66 -13.18
CA ASP A 111 6.71 -11.09 -12.88
C ASP A 111 8.02 -11.80 -13.24
N GLU A 112 8.63 -12.45 -12.26
CA GLU A 112 9.84 -13.26 -12.39
C GLU A 112 9.51 -14.76 -12.41
N SER A 113 8.33 -15.14 -11.92
CA SER A 113 7.83 -16.52 -11.89
C SER A 113 7.06 -16.93 -13.15
N GLY A 114 6.51 -15.97 -13.89
CA GLY A 114 5.77 -16.20 -15.14
C GLY A 114 4.36 -16.77 -14.93
N VAL A 115 3.79 -16.65 -13.73
CA VAL A 115 2.46 -17.17 -13.37
C VAL A 115 1.38 -16.09 -13.36
N LEU A 116 1.77 -14.81 -13.30
CA LEU A 116 0.80 -13.71 -13.29
C LEU A 116 0.17 -13.57 -14.67
N SER A 117 -1.13 -13.31 -14.69
CA SER A 117 -1.84 -13.04 -15.92
C SER A 117 -1.38 -11.72 -16.55
N HIS A 118 -1.40 -11.62 -17.88
CA HIS A 118 -1.24 -10.33 -18.56
C HIS A 118 -2.48 -9.43 -18.42
N ASP A 119 -3.61 -10.00 -17.98
CA ASP A 119 -4.90 -9.35 -17.90
C ASP A 119 -5.15 -8.63 -16.56
N TRP A 120 -4.23 -7.75 -16.16
CA TRP A 120 -4.48 -6.90 -15.01
C TRP A 120 -5.72 -6.03 -15.21
N GLU A 121 -6.40 -5.77 -14.10
CA GLU A 121 -7.52 -4.86 -14.02
C GLU A 121 -7.32 -3.91 -12.84
N TYR A 122 -8.05 -2.82 -12.80
CA TYR A 122 -8.08 -1.90 -11.67
C TYR A 122 -9.48 -1.38 -11.40
N GLN A 123 -9.66 -0.86 -10.19
CA GLN A 123 -10.81 -0.07 -9.80
C GLN A 123 -10.34 1.17 -9.04
N LEU A 124 -10.95 2.32 -9.30
CA LEU A 124 -10.85 3.49 -8.42
C LEU A 124 -11.83 3.31 -7.25
N CYS A 125 -11.33 3.43 -6.02
CA CYS A 125 -12.18 3.33 -4.83
C CYS A 125 -12.87 4.67 -4.59
N MET A 126 -14.12 4.76 -5.02
CA MET A 126 -15.02 5.88 -4.73
C MET A 126 -15.50 5.83 -3.28
N GLY A 127 -16.21 6.87 -2.83
CA GLY A 127 -16.68 6.94 -1.45
C GLY A 127 -15.58 7.24 -0.43
N CYS A 128 -14.46 7.82 -0.88
CA CYS A 128 -13.44 8.34 0.02
C CYS A 128 -12.99 9.77 -0.32
N SER A 129 -12.47 10.45 0.69
CA SER A 129 -11.76 11.72 0.58
C SER A 129 -10.47 11.68 1.40
N PHE A 130 -9.59 12.65 1.17
CA PHE A 130 -8.28 12.72 1.80
C PHE A 130 -8.14 14.01 2.61
N ALA A 131 -7.69 13.89 3.85
CA ALA A 131 -7.52 15.01 4.76
C ALA A 131 -6.12 15.01 5.36
N ASN A 132 -5.46 16.17 5.33
CA ASN A 132 -4.17 16.33 6.00
C ASN A 132 -4.36 16.47 7.52
N SER A 133 -3.42 15.96 8.30
CA SER A 133 -3.38 16.12 9.76
C SER A 133 -2.41 17.24 10.13
N LYS A 134 -2.86 18.21 10.95
CA LYS A 134 -1.97 19.26 11.46
C LYS A 134 -0.92 18.72 12.45
N THR A 135 -1.24 17.62 13.12
CA THR A 135 -0.39 17.02 14.17
C THR A 135 0.58 15.99 13.61
N ASP A 136 0.17 15.26 12.57
CA ASP A 136 0.94 14.15 11.99
C ASP A 136 1.64 14.60 10.70
N TRP A 137 2.30 15.76 10.79
CA TRP A 137 2.85 16.51 9.66
C TRP A 137 3.82 15.70 8.78
N GLY A 138 4.44 14.66 9.31
CA GLY A 138 5.35 13.77 8.57
C GLY A 138 4.69 12.54 7.92
N SER A 139 3.38 12.35 8.08
CA SER A 139 2.65 11.16 7.65
C SER A 139 1.84 11.38 6.37
N TYR A 140 1.21 10.33 5.88
CA TYR A 140 0.29 10.39 4.74
C TYR A 140 -1.06 10.99 5.16
N ALA A 141 -1.80 11.56 4.19
CA ALA A 141 -3.15 12.03 4.44
C ALA A 141 -4.06 10.91 4.97
N HIS A 142 -4.95 11.28 5.89
CA HIS A 142 -6.01 10.39 6.37
C HIS A 142 -7.01 10.13 5.26
N ILE A 143 -7.51 8.90 5.18
CA ILE A 143 -8.59 8.52 4.29
C ILE A 143 -9.88 8.56 5.09
N LEU A 144 -10.84 9.31 4.60
CA LEU A 144 -12.18 9.40 5.15
C LEU A 144 -13.10 8.65 4.20
N THR A 145 -13.68 7.54 4.64
CA THR A 145 -14.57 6.71 3.83
C THR A 145 -16.03 6.91 4.22
N ASP A 146 -16.94 6.80 3.26
CA ASP A 146 -18.38 6.71 3.47
C ASP A 146 -18.91 5.30 3.14
N GLU A 147 -20.23 5.12 3.20
CA GLU A 147 -20.91 3.84 2.98
C GLU A 147 -20.74 3.29 1.55
N ALA A 148 -20.39 4.14 0.57
CA ALA A 148 -20.15 3.72 -0.80
C ALA A 148 -18.73 3.16 -1.02
N PHE A 149 -17.83 3.27 -0.03
CA PHE A 149 -16.47 2.78 -0.14
C PHE A 149 -16.40 1.24 -0.21
N ASN A 150 -15.84 0.72 -1.30
CA ASN A 150 -15.70 -0.73 -1.50
C ASN A 150 -14.46 -1.27 -0.78
N TRP A 151 -14.60 -1.68 0.48
CA TRP A 151 -13.53 -2.37 1.21
C TRP A 151 -13.14 -3.72 0.60
N LYS A 152 -14.09 -4.40 -0.06
CA LYS A 152 -13.83 -5.69 -0.73
C LYS A 152 -12.93 -5.58 -1.96
N ALA A 153 -12.67 -4.37 -2.45
CA ALA A 153 -11.75 -4.17 -3.56
C ALA A 153 -10.35 -4.74 -3.26
N VAL A 154 -9.91 -4.69 -2.00
CA VAL A 154 -8.63 -5.24 -1.55
C VAL A 154 -8.59 -6.77 -1.68
N GLU A 155 -9.72 -7.45 -1.55
CA GLU A 155 -9.86 -8.89 -1.81
C GLU A 155 -10.03 -9.21 -3.32
N GLY A 156 -10.06 -8.17 -4.17
CA GLY A 156 -10.28 -8.29 -5.61
C GLY A 156 -11.76 -8.40 -5.98
N GLU A 157 -12.66 -8.07 -5.06
CA GLU A 157 -14.11 -8.23 -5.20
C GLU A 157 -14.88 -6.89 -5.20
N GLY A 158 -16.14 -6.96 -5.63
CA GLY A 158 -17.06 -5.82 -5.67
C GLY A 158 -16.73 -4.80 -6.74
N GLY A 159 -17.66 -3.86 -6.94
CA GLY A 159 -17.52 -2.76 -7.90
C GLY A 159 -17.31 -3.18 -9.36
N GLU A 160 -16.78 -2.25 -10.15
CA GLU A 160 -16.51 -2.42 -11.59
C GLU A 160 -15.01 -2.32 -11.84
N TRP A 161 -14.48 -3.32 -12.55
CA TRP A 161 -13.05 -3.45 -12.85
C TRP A 161 -12.78 -3.10 -14.30
N GLN A 162 -11.74 -2.31 -14.54
CA GLN A 162 -11.36 -1.76 -15.84
C GLN A 162 -9.92 -2.14 -16.18
N LYS A 163 -9.55 -2.10 -17.47
CA LYS A 163 -8.17 -2.38 -17.90
C LYS A 163 -7.27 -1.16 -17.63
N PRO A 164 -6.11 -1.32 -16.99
CA PRO A 164 -5.21 -0.22 -16.74
C PRO A 164 -4.55 0.27 -18.03
N GLU A 165 -4.08 1.51 -18.01
CA GLU A 165 -3.18 2.00 -19.04
C GLU A 165 -1.76 1.49 -18.75
N TYR A 166 -1.10 0.99 -19.80
CA TYR A 166 0.30 0.57 -19.75
C TYR A 166 1.18 1.67 -20.32
N VAL A 167 1.92 2.35 -19.45
CA VAL A 167 2.74 3.50 -19.81
C VAL A 167 4.23 3.18 -19.69
N ASN A 168 5.01 3.71 -20.63
CA ASN A 168 6.46 3.66 -20.51
C ASN A 168 6.92 4.75 -19.54
N ASP A 169 7.47 4.35 -18.41
CA ASP A 169 8.15 5.26 -17.49
C ASP A 169 9.67 5.06 -17.63
N GLN A 170 10.38 6.18 -17.63
CA GLN A 170 11.84 6.22 -17.78
C GLN A 170 12.55 6.37 -16.44
N ARG A 171 11.82 6.45 -15.31
CA ARG A 171 12.45 6.49 -13.99
C ARG A 171 13.33 5.26 -13.78
N PRO A 172 14.56 5.44 -13.27
CA PRO A 172 15.43 4.32 -12.94
C PRO A 172 14.78 3.51 -11.81
N LEU A 173 14.70 2.20 -12.01
CA LEU A 173 14.34 1.24 -10.98
C LEU A 173 15.60 0.54 -10.49
N GLU A 174 15.84 0.62 -9.18
CA GLU A 174 16.94 -0.06 -8.50
C GLU A 174 16.38 -1.01 -7.44
N SER A 175 16.98 -2.18 -7.27
CA SER A 175 16.67 -3.01 -6.12
C SER A 175 17.05 -2.29 -4.83
N THR A 176 16.15 -2.31 -3.85
CA THR A 176 16.47 -1.78 -2.52
C THR A 176 17.63 -2.56 -1.88
N PRO A 177 18.65 -1.88 -1.34
CA PRO A 177 19.68 -2.53 -0.54
C PRO A 177 19.24 -2.77 0.91
N LEU A 178 18.09 -2.21 1.32
CA LEU A 178 17.54 -2.35 2.65
C LEU A 178 16.75 -3.65 2.78
N PRO A 179 16.73 -4.27 3.97
CA PRO A 179 15.85 -5.41 4.22
C PRO A 179 14.38 -5.00 4.00
N PRO A 180 13.49 -5.96 3.67
CA PRO A 180 12.06 -5.70 3.61
C PRO A 180 11.55 -5.11 4.93
N MET A 181 10.57 -4.21 4.83
CA MET A 181 9.82 -3.78 6.01
C MET A 181 9.09 -4.99 6.58
N ARG A 182 9.26 -5.23 7.88
CA ARG A 182 8.58 -6.32 8.57
C ARG A 182 7.35 -5.76 9.28
N CYS A 183 6.21 -6.42 9.11
CA CYS A 183 5.03 -6.20 9.93
C CYS A 183 4.94 -7.36 10.91
N GLU A 184 5.28 -7.11 12.17
CA GLU A 184 5.21 -8.10 13.24
C GLU A 184 4.08 -7.70 14.19
N GLU A 185 3.18 -8.64 14.51
CA GLU A 185 2.12 -8.37 15.47
C GLU A 185 2.69 -8.17 16.86
N ILE A 186 2.20 -7.13 17.55
CA ILE A 186 2.59 -6.84 18.93
C ILE A 186 1.36 -6.95 19.83
N HIS A 187 1.43 -7.90 20.75
CA HIS A 187 0.40 -8.14 21.77
C HIS A 187 0.84 -7.73 23.18
N ASN A 188 2.10 -7.29 23.34
CA ASN A 188 2.67 -6.93 24.64
C ASN A 188 2.33 -5.48 25.03
N TYR A 189 1.06 -5.22 25.30
CA TYR A 189 0.57 -3.97 25.86
C TYR A 189 -0.27 -4.26 27.11
N ARG A 190 -0.38 -3.26 27.98
CA ARG A 190 -1.33 -3.28 29.11
C ARG A 190 -2.52 -2.40 28.80
N GLN A 191 -3.71 -2.88 29.14
CA GLN A 191 -4.89 -2.02 29.14
C GLN A 191 -4.98 -1.26 30.46
N CYS A 192 -4.88 0.07 30.39
CA CYS A 192 -4.94 0.98 31.53
C CYS A 192 -6.18 1.89 31.38
N GLY A 193 -7.35 1.38 31.75
CA GLY A 193 -8.61 2.10 31.48
C GLY A 193 -8.86 2.23 29.97
N PRO A 194 -9.01 3.45 29.42
CA PRO A 194 -9.21 3.65 27.98
C PRO A 194 -7.90 3.63 27.17
N PHE A 195 -6.74 3.45 27.81
CA PHE A 195 -5.43 3.50 27.17
C PHE A 195 -4.87 2.10 26.94
N PHE A 196 -4.19 1.92 25.81
CA PHE A 196 -3.28 0.81 25.57
C PHE A 196 -1.85 1.33 25.79
N CYS A 197 -1.19 0.83 26.84
CA CYS A 197 0.13 1.26 27.25
C CYS A 197 1.17 0.22 26.86
N PHE A 198 2.15 0.63 26.06
CA PHE A 198 3.35 -0.16 25.77
C PHE A 198 4.44 0.22 26.77
N ASP A 199 5.12 -0.78 27.32
CA ASP A 199 6.25 -0.55 28.24
C ASP A 199 7.47 0.03 27.52
N ASP A 200 7.65 -0.37 26.27
CA ASP A 200 8.70 0.11 25.39
C ASP A 200 8.13 1.08 24.36
N TYR A 201 9.00 1.96 23.85
CA TYR A 201 8.67 2.76 22.69
C TYR A 201 8.43 1.85 21.48
N VAL A 202 7.26 2.00 20.85
CA VAL A 202 6.85 1.20 19.69
C VAL A 202 6.56 2.10 18.50
N CYS A 203 6.98 1.65 17.32
CA CYS A 203 6.56 2.24 16.04
C CYS A 203 5.58 1.25 15.40
N VAL A 204 4.29 1.44 15.67
CA VAL A 204 3.21 0.53 15.29
C VAL A 204 2.00 1.32 14.80
N TYR A 205 1.14 0.66 14.04
CA TYR A 205 -0.24 1.09 13.83
C TYR A 205 -1.16 0.06 14.48
N GLY A 206 -2.38 0.45 14.82
CA GLY A 206 -3.36 -0.46 15.39
C GLY A 206 -4.43 -0.84 14.37
N ASP A 207 -4.78 -2.12 14.36
CA ASP A 207 -5.97 -2.63 13.67
C ASP A 207 -7.10 -2.76 14.69
N TYR A 208 -8.21 -2.07 14.43
CA TYR A 208 -9.32 -1.98 15.37
C TYR A 208 -10.62 -2.37 14.68
N ILE A 209 -11.42 -3.19 15.36
CA ILE A 209 -12.77 -3.56 14.93
C ILE A 209 -13.75 -2.92 15.92
N PHE A 210 -14.65 -2.09 15.38
CA PHE A 210 -15.70 -1.43 16.15
C PHE A 210 -17.08 -1.94 15.70
N SER A 211 -18.06 -1.93 16.61
CA SER A 211 -19.46 -2.20 16.27
C SER A 211 -20.39 -1.29 17.07
N GLY A 212 -21.56 -0.97 16.49
CA GLY A 212 -22.57 -0.09 17.10
C GLY A 212 -22.63 1.31 16.47
N THR A 213 -23.50 2.17 17.02
CA THR A 213 -23.68 3.56 16.57
C THR A 213 -22.88 4.50 17.48
N GLY A 214 -22.01 5.32 16.92
CA GLY A 214 -21.24 6.31 17.67
C GLY A 214 -20.02 6.83 16.91
N GLU A 215 -19.18 7.55 17.63
CA GLU A 215 -17.88 8.04 17.15
C GLU A 215 -16.78 7.41 17.99
N VAL A 216 -15.74 6.90 17.34
CA VAL A 216 -14.51 6.46 18.02
C VAL A 216 -13.39 7.43 17.66
N ARG A 217 -12.67 7.89 18.68
CA ARG A 217 -11.47 8.72 18.50
C ARG A 217 -10.28 8.00 19.10
N LEU A 218 -9.35 7.61 18.24
CA LEU A 218 -8.07 7.04 18.63
C LEU A 218 -7.03 8.16 18.68
N ARG A 219 -6.17 8.14 19.70
CA ARG A 219 -5.05 9.07 19.83
C ARG A 219 -3.83 8.29 20.24
N TRP A 220 -2.74 8.51 19.52
CA TRP A 220 -1.42 8.08 19.92
C TRP A 220 -0.76 9.22 20.71
N ALA A 221 -0.13 8.87 21.81
CA ALA A 221 0.65 9.79 22.60
C ALA A 221 1.94 9.09 22.98
N GLU A 222 3.04 9.78 22.78
CA GLU A 222 4.31 9.46 23.42
C GLU A 222 4.31 10.28 24.71
N PRO A 223 3.94 9.70 25.87
CA PRO A 223 3.98 10.46 27.10
C PRO A 223 5.41 10.93 27.33
N GLY A 224 5.59 12.25 27.47
CA GLY A 224 6.83 12.79 27.98
C GLY A 224 7.10 12.15 29.34
N TYR A 225 8.33 11.68 29.54
CA TYR A 225 8.81 11.08 30.78
C TYR A 225 8.39 11.95 31.98
N ASP A 226 7.37 11.54 32.73
CA ASP A 226 7.15 12.06 34.08
C ASP A 226 8.29 11.50 34.92
N ALA A 227 9.38 12.27 35.02
CA ALA A 227 10.45 11.96 35.95
C ALA A 227 9.82 11.75 37.34
N PRO A 228 10.21 10.70 38.09
CA PRO A 228 9.69 10.50 39.42
C PRO A 228 9.93 11.78 40.23
N THR A 229 8.83 12.36 40.73
CA THR A 229 8.88 13.53 41.59
C THR A 229 9.69 13.15 42.84
N PRO A 230 10.65 13.99 43.28
CA PRO A 230 11.67 13.65 44.28
C PRO A 230 11.11 13.15 45.62
#